data_AF-A0A1J4NRT2-F1
#
_entry.id   AF-A0A1J4NRT2-F1
#
_cell.length_a   1.000
_cell.length_b   1.000
_cell.length_c   1.000
_cell.angle_alpha   90.00
_cell.angle_beta   90.00
_cell.angle_gamma   90.00
#
_symmetry.space_group_name_H-M   'P 1'
#
loop_
_entity.id
_entity.type
_entity.pdbx_description
1 polymer ?
#
loop_
_entity_poly.entity_id
_entity_poly.type
_entity_poly.pdbx_seq_one_letter_code
_entity_poly.pdbx_strand_id
1 'polypeptide(L)'
;MYLGPLERAEDGHWVLGDPLHGAKGGHVNLLPEGAEHWWRGTREVLVPWARFMSMDGLAISGSRVGSSRAVGFLNSIGGGGPVGILGPCWTLTLRHPYEVWVAQISHHERHYHWAHRYLLDELLGQLIGTGRAHLLGDADWLASVVEHLAPQRPFSAKAIKSTVAKAIVL
;
A
#
# COMPACT_ATOMS: atom_id res chain seq x y z
N MET A 1 3.66 -15.30 0.32
CA MET A 1 4.71 -14.36 0.78
C MET A 1 4.10 -12.97 0.91
N TYR A 2 4.65 -12.08 1.73
CA TYR A 2 4.08 -10.74 1.95
C TYR A 2 5.17 -9.68 2.14
N LEU A 3 4.79 -8.43 1.87
CA LEU A 3 5.57 -7.24 2.18
C LEU A 3 4.68 -6.29 3.01
N GLY A 4 4.64 -6.52 4.33
CA GLY A 4 3.77 -5.77 5.25
C GLY A 4 2.29 -6.00 4.94
N PRO A 5 1.52 -4.96 4.55
CA PRO A 5 0.12 -5.09 4.19
C PRO A 5 -0.12 -5.60 2.77
N LEU A 6 0.93 -5.79 1.95
CA LEU A 6 0.81 -6.36 0.62
C LEU A 6 0.96 -7.88 0.68
N GLU A 7 -0.04 -8.62 0.19
CA GLU A 7 -0.03 -10.07 0.10
C GLU A 7 -0.68 -10.59 -1.18
N ARG A 8 -0.35 -11.82 -1.56
CA ARG A 8 -0.95 -12.48 -2.73
C ARG A 8 -2.23 -13.19 -2.30
N ALA A 9 -3.34 -12.87 -2.95
CA ALA A 9 -4.62 -13.54 -2.74
C ALA A 9 -4.65 -14.92 -3.41
N GLU A 10 -5.68 -15.72 -3.08
CA GLU A 10 -5.84 -17.10 -3.57
C GLU A 10 -6.06 -17.19 -5.09
N ASP A 11 -6.70 -16.16 -5.67
CA ASP A 11 -6.91 -15.99 -7.11
C ASP A 11 -5.67 -15.45 -7.85
N GLY A 12 -4.58 -15.21 -7.12
CA GLY A 12 -3.26 -14.97 -7.67
C GLY A 12 -2.89 -13.50 -7.86
N HIS A 13 -3.84 -12.56 -7.77
CA HIS A 13 -3.52 -11.13 -7.75
C HIS A 13 -3.01 -10.67 -6.39
N TRP A 14 -2.43 -9.47 -6.36
CA TRP A 14 -1.90 -8.89 -5.13
C TRP A 14 -2.92 -7.96 -4.48
N VAL A 15 -2.99 -8.00 -3.16
CA VAL A 15 -3.94 -7.25 -2.36
C VAL A 15 -3.20 -6.40 -1.34
N LEU A 16 -3.58 -5.14 -1.26
CA LEU A 16 -3.15 -4.21 -0.23
C LEU A 16 -4.21 -4.11 0.87
N GLY A 17 -3.85 -4.52 2.08
CA GLY A 17 -4.76 -4.61 3.22
C GLY A 17 -5.36 -6.01 3.39
N ASP A 18 -6.17 -6.16 4.44
CA ASP A 18 -6.75 -7.45 4.85
C ASP A 18 -8.16 -7.66 4.29
N PRO A 19 -8.35 -8.52 3.27
CA PRO A 19 -9.67 -8.82 2.72
C PRO A 19 -10.53 -9.66 3.67
N LEU A 20 -9.92 -10.40 4.62
CA LEU A 20 -10.65 -11.27 5.57
C LEU A 20 -11.47 -10.48 6.59
N HIS A 21 -11.19 -9.18 6.76
CA HIS A 21 -12.05 -8.28 7.52
C HIS A 21 -13.43 -8.04 6.87
N GLY A 22 -13.62 -8.50 5.62
CA GLY A 22 -14.89 -8.59 4.93
C GLY A 22 -15.70 -7.30 4.95
N ALA A 23 -16.98 -7.40 5.33
CA ALA A 23 -17.95 -6.30 5.34
C ALA A 23 -17.60 -5.13 6.30
N LYS A 24 -16.59 -5.29 7.17
CA LYS A 24 -16.18 -4.24 8.11
C LYS A 24 -14.86 -3.58 7.73
N GLY A 25 -14.14 -4.15 6.76
CA GLY A 25 -12.81 -3.69 6.35
C GLY A 25 -12.78 -3.09 4.96
N GLY A 26 -11.56 -2.90 4.48
CA GLY A 26 -11.27 -2.47 3.14
C GLY A 26 -9.95 -3.01 2.67
N HIS A 27 -9.81 -3.16 1.36
CA HIS A 27 -8.61 -3.65 0.71
C HIS A 27 -8.58 -3.13 -0.72
N VAL A 28 -7.41 -3.19 -1.35
CA VAL A 28 -7.24 -2.82 -2.76
C VAL A 28 -6.68 -4.03 -3.51
N ASN A 29 -7.43 -4.51 -4.49
CA ASN A 29 -6.93 -5.49 -5.45
C ASN A 29 -6.09 -4.77 -6.50
N LEU A 30 -4.89 -5.26 -6.74
CA LEU A 30 -3.97 -4.78 -7.77
C LEU A 30 -4.13 -5.69 -8.99
N LEU A 31 -4.96 -5.24 -9.93
CA LEU A 31 -5.35 -5.99 -11.12
C LEU A 31 -4.55 -5.51 -12.34
N PRO A 32 -4.44 -6.30 -13.43
CA PRO A 32 -3.74 -5.88 -14.64
C PRO A 32 -4.21 -4.52 -15.20
N GLU A 33 -5.52 -4.24 -15.12
CA GLU A 33 -6.14 -3.04 -15.65
C GLU A 33 -6.08 -1.83 -14.70
N GLY A 34 -5.93 -2.04 -13.38
CA GLY A 34 -5.96 -0.97 -12.40
C GLY A 34 -6.07 -1.43 -10.95
N ALA A 35 -6.31 -0.45 -10.07
CA ALA A 35 -6.56 -0.71 -8.66
C ALA A 35 -8.06 -0.71 -8.39
N GLU A 36 -8.54 -1.77 -7.76
CA GLU A 36 -9.93 -1.91 -7.34
C GLU A 36 -10.02 -1.85 -5.83
N HIS A 37 -10.65 -0.79 -5.33
CA HIS A 37 -10.87 -0.62 -3.90
C HIS A 37 -12.18 -1.28 -3.48
N TRP A 38 -12.10 -2.06 -2.41
CA TRP A 38 -13.25 -2.60 -1.71
C TRP A 38 -13.35 -1.93 -0.35
N TRP A 39 -14.52 -1.41 -0.03
CA TRP A 39 -14.79 -0.77 1.25
C TRP A 39 -16.11 -1.27 1.83
N ARG A 40 -16.03 -1.85 3.04
CA ARG A 40 -17.17 -2.38 3.79
C ARG A 40 -18.05 -3.33 2.96
N GLY A 41 -17.40 -4.24 2.23
CA GLY A 41 -18.06 -5.21 1.36
C GLY A 41 -18.63 -4.62 0.07
N THR A 42 -18.41 -3.33 -0.21
CA THR A 42 -18.81 -2.69 -1.46
C THR A 42 -17.59 -2.53 -2.36
N ARG A 43 -17.71 -3.01 -3.60
CA ARG A 43 -16.73 -2.77 -4.65
C ARG A 43 -16.88 -1.33 -5.15
N GLU A 44 -15.82 -0.55 -5.06
CA GLU A 44 -15.75 0.78 -5.66
C GLU A 44 -15.31 0.72 -7.12
N VAL A 45 -15.34 1.87 -7.80
CA VAL A 45 -14.93 1.97 -9.21
C VAL A 45 -13.44 1.66 -9.33
N LEU A 46 -13.10 0.78 -10.27
CA LEU A 46 -11.74 0.48 -10.63
C LEU A 46 -11.04 1.73 -11.19
N VAL A 47 -9.88 2.05 -10.64
CA VAL A 47 -9.05 3.17 -11.09
C VAL A 47 -7.97 2.63 -12.03
N PRO A 48 -7.98 2.98 -13.34
CA PRO A 48 -6.96 2.50 -14.27
C PRO A 48 -5.58 3.01 -13.89
N TRP A 49 -4.54 2.19 -14.08
CA TRP A 49 -3.15 2.55 -13.76
C TRP A 49 -2.70 3.85 -14.43
N ALA A 50 -3.17 4.13 -15.65
CA ALA A 50 -2.87 5.34 -16.40
C ALA A 50 -3.32 6.64 -15.70
N ARG A 51 -4.26 6.56 -14.75
CA ARG A 51 -4.69 7.73 -13.98
C ARG A 51 -3.73 8.08 -12.84
N PHE A 52 -2.86 7.17 -12.40
CA PHE A 52 -2.02 7.38 -11.23
C PHE A 52 -0.92 8.41 -11.56
N MET A 53 -0.88 9.54 -10.85
CA MET A 53 0.10 10.60 -11.08
C MET A 53 1.23 10.60 -10.04
N SER A 54 0.84 10.68 -8.77
CA SER A 54 1.76 10.78 -7.65
C SER A 54 1.17 10.10 -6.45
N MET A 55 2.05 9.63 -5.58
CA MET A 55 1.67 9.04 -4.32
C MET A 55 1.91 10.01 -3.18
N ASP A 56 0.87 10.25 -2.40
CA ASP A 56 0.93 11.10 -1.21
C ASP A 56 1.36 10.28 0.03
N GLY A 57 1.08 8.97 0.03
CA GLY A 57 1.69 8.02 0.96
C GLY A 57 0.83 6.80 1.29
N LEU A 58 1.45 5.81 1.92
CA LEU A 58 0.78 4.66 2.55
C LEU A 58 0.77 4.87 4.07
N ALA A 59 -0.37 5.34 4.59
CA ALA A 59 -0.56 5.53 6.02
C ALA A 59 -0.95 4.18 6.65
N ILE A 60 0.01 3.48 7.26
CA ILE A 60 -0.25 2.27 8.06
C ILE A 60 0.81 2.13 9.15
N SER A 61 0.46 1.61 10.32
CA SER A 61 1.42 1.32 11.39
C SER A 61 1.82 -0.15 11.37
N GLY A 62 2.85 -0.52 12.13
CA GLY A 62 3.27 -1.91 12.26
C GLY A 62 2.29 -2.76 13.07
N SER A 63 1.45 -2.14 13.90
CA SER A 63 0.43 -2.85 14.68
C SER A 63 -0.99 -2.37 14.34
N ARG A 64 -1.96 -3.27 14.52
CA ARG A 64 -3.38 -2.97 14.34
C ARG A 64 -3.85 -1.83 15.25
N VAL A 65 -3.45 -1.84 16.52
CA VAL A 65 -3.78 -0.77 17.49
C VAL A 65 -3.15 0.55 17.05
N GLY A 66 -1.87 0.53 16.65
CA GLY A 66 -1.17 1.71 16.18
C GLY A 66 -1.70 2.27 14.86
N SER A 67 -2.49 1.48 14.11
CA SER A 67 -3.13 1.91 12.86
C SER A 67 -4.59 2.34 13.05
N SER A 68 -5.10 2.32 14.27
CA SER A 68 -6.49 2.70 14.56
C SER A 68 -6.72 4.21 14.52
N ARG A 69 -7.93 4.62 14.14
CA ARG A 69 -8.35 6.04 14.12
C ARG A 69 -8.16 6.76 15.45
N ALA A 70 -8.47 6.06 16.54
CA ALA A 70 -8.32 6.60 17.89
C ALA A 70 -6.86 6.94 18.22
N VAL A 71 -5.92 6.05 17.89
CA VAL A 71 -4.50 6.29 18.11
C VAL A 71 -3.96 7.37 17.17
N GLY A 72 -4.38 7.37 15.90
CA GLY A 72 -4.02 8.43 14.96
C GLY A 72 -4.49 9.82 15.42
N PHE A 73 -5.69 9.91 15.96
CA PHE A 73 -6.21 11.14 16.57
C PHE A 73 -5.42 11.56 17.82
N LEU A 74 -5.13 10.63 18.74
CA LEU A 74 -4.33 10.93 19.93
C LEU A 74 -2.91 11.42 19.57
N ASN A 75 -2.27 10.80 18.58
CA ASN A 75 -0.97 11.24 18.07
C ASN A 75 -1.05 12.64 17.46
N SER A 76 -2.13 12.96 16.73
CA SER A 76 -2.31 14.29 16.12
C SER A 76 -2.47 15.41 17.14
N ILE A 77 -3.12 15.15 18.29
CA ILE A 77 -3.23 16.11 19.39
C ILE A 77 -1.87 16.29 20.10
N GLY A 78 -1.07 15.23 20.18
CA GLY A 78 0.26 15.24 20.81
C GLY A 78 1.39 15.80 19.93
N GLY A 79 1.09 16.39 18.77
CA GLY A 79 2.10 16.91 17.83
C GLY A 79 2.78 15.87 16.94
N GLY A 80 2.28 14.62 16.94
CA GLY A 80 2.65 13.60 15.95
C GLY A 80 1.98 13.85 14.60
N GLY A 81 2.57 13.32 13.51
CA GLY A 81 2.02 13.46 12.16
C GLY A 81 0.62 12.83 12.01
N PRO A 82 -0.16 13.22 10.98
CA PRO A 82 -1.57 12.84 10.79
C PRO A 82 -1.79 11.35 10.45
N VAL A 83 -0.75 10.52 10.49
CA VAL A 83 -0.80 9.10 10.18
C VAL A 83 -1.79 8.41 11.12
N GLY A 84 -2.90 7.92 10.54
CA GLY A 84 -3.93 7.19 11.26
C GLY A 84 -5.19 7.97 11.60
N ILE A 85 -5.31 9.30 11.34
CA ILE A 85 -6.59 10.02 11.55
C ILE A 85 -7.73 9.38 10.72
N LEU A 86 -7.40 8.98 9.48
CA LEU A 86 -8.32 8.25 8.60
C LEU A 86 -8.30 6.73 8.81
N GLY A 87 -7.44 6.23 9.71
CA GLY A 87 -7.07 4.83 9.81
C GLY A 87 -6.03 4.45 8.77
N PRO A 88 -5.83 3.15 8.50
CA PRO A 88 -4.91 2.73 7.46
C PRO A 88 -5.46 3.10 6.08
N CYS A 89 -4.68 3.79 5.25
CA CYS A 89 -5.12 4.19 3.91
C CYS A 89 -3.96 4.36 2.94
N TRP A 90 -4.29 4.26 1.65
CA TRP A 90 -3.41 4.61 0.54
C TRP A 90 -3.93 5.87 -0.14
N THR A 91 -3.13 6.92 -0.14
CA THR A 91 -3.51 8.24 -0.65
C THR A 91 -2.69 8.57 -1.90
N LEU A 92 -3.40 8.92 -2.97
CA LEU A 92 -2.84 9.17 -4.29
C LEU A 92 -3.49 10.39 -4.93
N THR A 93 -2.77 11.02 -5.85
CA THR A 93 -3.33 11.98 -6.79
C THR A 93 -3.56 11.29 -8.14
N LEU A 94 -4.79 11.37 -8.64
CA LEU A 94 -5.20 10.84 -9.94
C LEU A 94 -5.25 11.95 -11.01
N ARG A 95 -5.13 11.58 -12.28
CA ARG A 95 -5.34 12.45 -13.44
C ARG A 95 -6.75 12.27 -14.02
N HIS A 96 -7.20 13.31 -14.72
CA HIS A 96 -8.37 13.31 -15.60
C HIS A 96 -9.67 12.75 -14.98
N PRO A 97 -10.37 13.52 -14.12
CA PRO A 97 -9.96 14.81 -13.57
C PRO A 97 -8.88 14.67 -12.49
N TYR A 98 -8.23 15.78 -12.15
CA TYR A 98 -7.32 15.79 -11.01
C TYR A 98 -8.11 15.67 -9.72
N GLU A 99 -7.89 14.58 -9.00
CA GLU A 99 -8.56 14.32 -7.73
C GLU A 99 -7.66 13.56 -6.77
N VAL A 100 -7.89 13.74 -5.47
CA VAL A 100 -7.26 12.93 -4.43
C VAL A 100 -8.10 11.67 -4.26
N TRP A 101 -7.46 10.52 -4.42
CA TRP A 101 -8.05 9.22 -4.18
C TRP A 101 -7.52 8.65 -2.88
N VAL A 102 -8.43 8.26 -1.99
CA VAL A 102 -8.11 7.70 -0.67
C VAL A 102 -8.76 6.32 -0.57
N ALA A 103 -7.95 5.27 -0.70
CA ALA A 103 -8.40 3.92 -0.47
C ALA A 103 -8.19 3.54 1.00
N GLN A 104 -9.26 3.22 1.72
CA GLN A 104 -9.19 2.80 3.11
C GLN A 104 -8.90 1.30 3.16
N ILE A 105 -7.86 0.91 3.89
CA ILE A 105 -7.43 -0.48 3.96
C ILE A 105 -7.48 -0.98 5.40
N SER A 106 -7.68 -2.28 5.56
CA SER A 106 -7.65 -2.97 6.85
C SER A 106 -6.26 -3.49 7.13
N HIS A 107 -5.93 -3.51 8.42
CA HIS A 107 -4.68 -4.08 8.89
C HIS A 107 -4.91 -5.56 9.22
N HIS A 108 -4.01 -6.43 8.74
CA HIS A 108 -4.00 -7.85 9.08
C HIS A 108 -3.83 -8.07 10.59
N GLU A 109 -4.13 -9.24 11.12
CA GLU A 109 -3.88 -9.50 12.55
C GLU A 109 -2.38 -9.54 12.89
N ARG A 110 -1.53 -9.94 11.94
CA ARG A 110 -0.08 -9.99 12.09
C ARG A 110 0.54 -8.60 12.26
N HIS A 111 1.63 -8.53 13.00
CA HIS A 111 2.48 -7.33 13.06
C HIS A 111 3.27 -7.17 11.76
N TYR A 112 3.37 -5.95 11.23
CA TYR A 112 4.27 -5.65 10.11
C TYR A 112 5.61 -5.18 10.63
N HIS A 113 6.67 -5.82 10.14
CA HIS A 113 8.01 -5.32 10.38
C HIS A 113 8.17 -3.93 9.75
N TRP A 114 8.77 -2.98 10.46
CA TRP A 114 8.90 -1.58 10.01
C TRP A 114 9.53 -1.49 8.61
N ALA A 115 10.56 -2.30 8.34
CA ALA A 115 11.24 -2.34 7.04
C ALA A 115 10.28 -2.68 5.89
N HIS A 116 9.34 -3.61 6.08
CA HIS A 116 8.37 -3.97 5.05
C HIS A 116 7.47 -2.80 4.67
N ARG A 117 7.02 -2.04 5.68
CA ARG A 117 6.20 -0.85 5.44
C ARG A 117 6.93 0.17 4.59
N TYR A 118 8.16 0.51 4.96
CA TYR A 118 8.93 1.52 4.21
C TYR A 118 9.37 1.04 2.84
N LEU A 119 9.72 -0.24 2.69
CA LEU A 119 10.02 -0.82 1.39
C LEU A 119 8.80 -0.80 0.47
N LEU A 120 7.60 -1.10 0.99
CA LEU A 120 6.37 -1.04 0.22
C LEU A 120 6.00 0.39 -0.15
N ASP A 121 6.04 1.33 0.79
CA ASP A 121 5.75 2.75 0.54
C ASP A 121 6.69 3.32 -0.54
N GLU A 122 7.97 3.00 -0.47
CA GLU A 122 8.96 3.39 -1.48
C GLU A 122 8.73 2.69 -2.83
N LEU A 123 8.38 1.40 -2.85
CA LEU A 123 8.06 0.66 -4.09
C LEU A 123 6.88 1.31 -4.82
N LEU A 124 5.78 1.56 -4.11
CA LEU A 124 4.59 2.22 -4.66
C LEU A 124 4.94 3.62 -5.16
N GLY A 125 5.69 4.39 -4.37
CA GLY A 125 6.14 5.74 -4.70
C GLY A 125 7.00 5.80 -5.97
N GLN A 126 7.99 4.90 -6.12
CA GLN A 126 8.84 4.86 -7.30
C GLN A 126 8.07 4.43 -8.55
N LEU A 127 7.23 3.40 -8.46
CA LEU A 127 6.46 2.92 -9.62
C LEU A 127 5.49 3.99 -10.11
N ILE A 128 4.75 4.62 -9.20
CA ILE A 128 3.80 5.69 -9.57
C ILE A 128 4.56 6.91 -10.09
N GLY A 129 5.59 7.38 -9.37
CA GLY A 129 6.38 8.54 -9.77
C GLY A 129 7.12 8.37 -11.09
N THR A 130 7.40 7.13 -11.52
CA THR A 130 8.01 6.83 -12.82
C THR A 130 7.01 6.39 -13.90
N GLY A 131 5.70 6.49 -13.64
CA GLY A 131 4.67 6.12 -14.61
C GLY A 131 4.56 4.61 -14.89
N ARG A 132 5.12 3.77 -14.02
CA ARG A 132 5.16 2.31 -14.12
C ARG A 132 4.19 1.61 -13.16
N ALA A 133 3.11 2.30 -12.76
CA ALA A 133 2.11 1.76 -11.86
C ALA A 133 1.46 0.46 -12.37
N HIS A 134 1.42 0.25 -13.69
CA HIS A 134 0.89 -0.97 -14.31
C HIS A 134 1.63 -2.25 -13.89
N LEU A 135 2.90 -2.16 -13.47
CA LEU A 135 3.65 -3.32 -12.96
C LEU A 135 3.06 -3.86 -11.65
N LEU A 136 2.30 -3.06 -10.89
CA LEU A 136 1.58 -3.53 -9.70
C LEU A 136 0.48 -4.54 -10.04
N GLY A 137 -0.05 -4.50 -11.26
CA GLY A 137 -1.02 -5.46 -11.78
C GLY A 137 -0.39 -6.70 -12.41
N ASP A 138 0.93 -6.75 -12.57
CA ASP A 138 1.67 -7.93 -13.04
C ASP A 138 2.00 -8.82 -11.84
N ALA A 139 1.23 -9.89 -11.68
CA ALA A 139 1.29 -10.73 -10.48
C ALA A 139 2.63 -11.47 -10.33
N ASP A 140 3.24 -11.90 -11.43
CA ASP A 140 4.48 -12.68 -11.42
C ASP A 140 5.70 -11.77 -11.24
N TRP A 141 5.67 -10.59 -11.88
CA TRP A 141 6.68 -9.56 -11.64
C TRP A 141 6.65 -9.11 -10.18
N LEU A 142 5.45 -8.80 -9.64
CA LEU A 142 5.33 -8.31 -8.27
C LEU A 142 5.71 -9.41 -7.25
N ALA A 143 5.45 -10.68 -7.55
CA ALA A 143 5.95 -11.79 -6.75
C ALA A 143 7.47 -11.82 -6.68
N SER A 144 8.16 -11.70 -7.82
CA SER A 144 9.63 -11.65 -7.89
C SER A 144 10.20 -10.48 -7.08
N VAL A 145 9.57 -9.30 -7.16
CA VAL A 145 9.96 -8.12 -6.39
C VAL A 145 9.76 -8.34 -4.89
N VAL A 146 8.61 -8.88 -4.48
CA VAL A 146 8.32 -9.16 -3.08
C VAL A 146 9.28 -10.21 -2.52
N GLU A 147 9.60 -11.26 -3.28
CA GLU A 147 10.62 -12.26 -2.92
C GLU A 147 11.98 -11.64 -2.67
N HIS A 148 12.38 -10.67 -3.49
CA HIS A 148 13.63 -9.97 -3.30
C HIS A 148 13.62 -9.02 -2.09
N LEU A 149 12.50 -8.31 -1.85
CA LEU A 149 12.39 -7.26 -0.83
C LEU A 149 12.04 -7.79 0.57
N ALA A 150 11.23 -8.84 0.69
CA ALA A 150 10.75 -9.38 1.96
C ALA A 150 11.86 -9.75 2.97
N PRO A 151 13.03 -10.30 2.57
CA PRO A 151 14.12 -10.58 3.52
C PRO A 151 14.95 -9.33 3.88
N GLN A 152 14.83 -8.23 3.12
CA GLN A 152 15.70 -7.06 3.28
C GLN A 152 15.39 -6.28 4.56
N ARG A 153 16.43 -5.75 5.20
CA ARG A 153 16.33 -4.93 6.42
C ARG A 153 17.17 -3.65 6.33
N PRO A 154 16.92 -2.77 5.34
CA PRO A 154 17.69 -1.54 5.17
C PRO A 154 17.37 -0.54 6.30
N PHE A 155 18.40 0.00 6.94
CA PHE A 155 18.27 0.87 8.12
C PHE A 155 18.21 2.37 7.83
N SER A 156 18.34 2.80 6.57
CA SER A 156 18.32 4.21 6.19
C SER A 156 17.46 4.46 4.96
N ALA A 157 16.94 5.69 4.83
CA ALA A 157 16.15 6.10 3.66
C ALA A 157 16.91 5.89 2.34
N LYS A 158 18.21 6.18 2.30
CA LYS A 158 19.05 5.93 1.13
C LYS A 158 19.14 4.44 0.79
N ALA A 159 19.30 3.59 1.81
CA ALA A 159 19.33 2.14 1.62
C ALA A 159 17.97 1.60 1.16
N ILE A 160 16.86 2.08 1.71
CA ILE A 160 15.49 1.74 1.28
C ILE A 160 15.32 2.07 -0.22
N LYS A 161 15.58 3.33 -0.60
CA LYS A 161 15.53 3.80 -2.00
C LYS A 161 16.33 2.94 -2.95
N SER A 162 17.59 2.66 -2.59
CA SER A 162 18.48 1.87 -3.43
C SER A 162 18.06 0.40 -3.52
N THR A 163 17.55 -0.18 -2.43
CA THR A 163 17.08 -1.57 -2.40
C THR A 163 15.87 -1.75 -3.31
N VAL A 164 14.90 -0.84 -3.22
CA VAL A 164 13.71 -0.83 -4.09
C VAL A 164 14.09 -0.61 -5.55
N ALA A 165 14.95 0.37 -5.84
CA ALA A 165 15.37 0.65 -7.21
C ALA A 165 16.05 -0.55 -7.88
N LYS A 166 16.83 -1.34 -7.12
CA LYS A 166 17.43 -2.59 -7.61
C LYS A 166 16.38 -3.68 -7.84
N ALA A 167 15.38 -3.79 -6.98
CA ALA A 167 14.33 -4.78 -7.12
C ALA A 167 13.44 -4.52 -8.36
N ILE A 168 13.19 -3.25 -8.70
CA ILE A 168 12.34 -2.88 -9.85
C ILE A 168 12.95 -3.27 -11.21
N VAL A 169 14.27 -3.45 -11.29
CA VAL A 169 14.99 -3.77 -12.54
C VAL A 169 15.34 -5.25 -12.69
N LEU A 170 14.84 -6.11 -11.78
CA LEU A 170 14.91 -7.57 -11.90
C LEU A 170 14.02 -8.06 -13.04
#